data_AF-A0AA42HMS0-F1
#
_entry.id   AF-A0AA42HMS0-F1
#
_cell.length_a   1.000
_cell.length_b   1.000
_cell.length_c   1.000
_cell.angle_alpha   90.00
_cell.angle_beta   90.00
_cell.angle_gamma   90.00
#
_symmetry.space_group_name_H-M   'P 1'
#
loop_
_entity.id
_entity.type
_entity.pdbx_description
1 polymer ?
#
loop_
_entity_poly.entity_id
_entity_poly.type
_entity_poly.pdbx_seq_one_letter_code
_entity_poly.pdbx_strand_id
1 'polypeptide(L)'
;FLAGRHGFLRKPVAGVYLWGGVGRGKSFVMDQFFAAAPTQAKRRVHFHAFLQELQSRMLAITGQSDPLVRVARAIAEETRLLCFDEFHVHDIGDAMLLGRMLKVLVDEGVGLVCTSNYEPENLCPNPLYRERFRPAIELIEKRFDVISVDAGQDYREHSTSLEEWGSFLWPARADDRELIGSRLGLAADAKFDEVLSVNHHPLKVHAHDDHCAWMDFSEMFERPRSASDYLWLIEHYPRMAVSGLGPLADYPPDVSMRFLNFIDIAYDRQLRLQLFATVSLDELAAGGAALDFSRTLSRLRQLKLEPL
;
A
#
# COMPACT_ATOMS: atom_id res chain seq x y z
N PHE A 1 -5.62 15.25 -26.19
CA PHE A 1 -5.39 16.23 -25.11
C PHE A 1 -3.90 16.46 -24.85
N LEU A 2 -3.02 15.45 -25.00
CA LEU A 2 -1.57 15.58 -24.89
C LEU A 2 -0.84 15.81 -26.24
N ALA A 3 -1.30 16.76 -27.06
CA ALA A 3 -0.67 17.07 -28.35
C ALA A 3 0.13 18.38 -28.26
N GLY A 4 1.23 18.36 -27.50
CA GLY A 4 2.29 19.37 -27.57
C GLY A 4 3.33 18.97 -28.62
N ARG A 5 3.66 19.91 -29.51
CA ARG A 5 4.57 19.80 -30.68
C ARG A 5 5.81 18.91 -30.47
N HIS A 6 5.83 17.69 -31.00
CA HIS A 6 7.06 16.88 -31.08
C HIS A 6 7.23 16.22 -32.45
N GLY A 7 8.49 16.11 -32.90
CA GLY A 7 8.88 15.66 -34.22
C GLY A 7 8.36 14.27 -34.58
N PHE A 8 8.23 14.02 -35.89
CA PHE A 8 7.60 12.86 -36.56
C PHE A 8 8.06 11.47 -36.09
N LEU A 9 9.07 11.38 -35.21
CA LEU A 9 9.71 10.15 -34.74
C LEU A 9 9.39 9.77 -33.28
N ARG A 10 8.75 10.64 -32.48
CA ARG A 10 8.38 10.31 -31.09
C ARG A 10 6.90 9.94 -31.00
N LYS A 11 6.59 8.74 -30.48
CA LYS A 11 5.21 8.34 -30.16
C LYS A 11 4.61 9.35 -29.18
N PRO A 12 3.34 9.76 -29.35
CA PRO A 12 2.70 10.70 -28.45
C PRO A 12 2.62 10.12 -27.03
N VAL A 13 2.69 11.02 -26.06
CA VAL A 13 2.57 10.72 -24.63
C VAL A 13 1.20 10.07 -24.40
N ALA A 14 1.21 8.91 -23.76
CA ALA A 14 0.02 8.12 -23.45
C ALA A 14 -0.61 8.52 -22.12
N GLY A 15 0.14 9.19 -21.24
CA GLY A 15 -0.38 9.58 -19.94
C GLY A 15 0.49 10.55 -19.15
N VAL A 16 0.02 10.91 -17.97
CA VAL A 16 0.75 11.74 -17.00
C VAL A 16 0.88 10.98 -15.70
N TYR A 17 2.06 10.97 -15.11
CA TYR A 17 2.33 10.36 -13.82
C TYR A 17 2.76 11.46 -12.85
N LEU A 18 1.86 11.86 -11.97
CA LEU A 18 2.12 12.86 -10.92
C LEU A 18 2.55 12.16 -9.64
N TRP A 19 3.72 12.51 -9.13
CA TRP A 19 4.22 11.95 -7.89
C TRP A 19 4.75 13.00 -6.92
N GLY A 20 4.73 12.63 -5.64
CA GLY A 20 5.25 13.43 -4.53
C GLY A 20 4.64 13.00 -3.21
N GLY A 21 5.16 13.49 -2.09
CA GLY A 21 4.71 13.08 -0.75
C GLY A 21 3.22 13.30 -0.44
N VAL A 22 2.76 12.77 0.69
CA VAL A 22 1.38 12.99 1.19
C VAL A 22 1.13 14.49 1.42
N GLY A 23 -0.06 14.97 1.07
CA GLY A 23 -0.45 16.37 1.28
C GLY A 23 0.04 17.38 0.22
N ARG A 24 0.71 16.92 -0.85
CA ARG A 24 1.24 17.79 -1.93
C ARG A 24 0.20 18.25 -2.97
N GLY A 25 -1.09 18.15 -2.66
CA GLY A 25 -2.16 18.59 -3.57
C GLY A 25 -2.35 17.74 -4.84
N LYS A 26 -1.75 16.55 -4.93
CA LYS A 26 -1.90 15.64 -6.10
C LYS A 26 -3.36 15.33 -6.41
N SER A 27 -4.15 15.00 -5.38
CA SER A 27 -5.59 14.72 -5.52
C SER A 27 -6.34 15.96 -6.02
N PHE A 28 -6.00 17.15 -5.51
CA PHE A 28 -6.60 18.40 -6.00
C PHE A 28 -6.28 18.64 -7.49
N VAL A 29 -5.03 18.45 -7.91
CA VAL A 29 -4.64 18.58 -9.32
C VAL A 29 -5.40 17.55 -10.18
N MET A 30 -5.54 16.32 -9.69
CA MET A 30 -6.34 15.28 -10.33
C MET A 30 -7.82 15.67 -10.42
N ASP A 31 -8.41 16.24 -9.37
CA ASP A 31 -9.81 16.71 -9.36
C ASP A 31 -10.04 17.75 -10.46
N GLN A 32 -9.17 18.77 -10.52
CA GLN A 32 -9.28 19.85 -11.50
C GLN A 32 -9.06 19.34 -12.93
N PHE A 33 -8.07 18.47 -13.13
CA PHE A 33 -7.81 17.83 -14.42
C PHE A 33 -9.02 17.00 -14.87
N PHE A 34 -9.53 16.13 -13.99
CA PHE A 34 -10.65 15.26 -14.31
C PHE A 34 -11.91 16.06 -14.63
N ALA A 35 -12.20 17.12 -13.87
CA ALA A 35 -13.33 18.02 -14.14
C ALA A 35 -13.19 18.73 -15.49
N ALA A 36 -12.01 19.29 -15.78
CA ALA A 36 -11.74 20.04 -17.00
C ALA A 36 -11.58 19.17 -18.26
N ALA A 37 -11.33 17.87 -18.11
CA ALA A 37 -11.12 16.96 -19.24
C ALA A 37 -12.36 16.95 -20.16
N PRO A 38 -12.19 17.23 -21.48
CA PRO A 38 -13.29 17.46 -22.41
C PRO A 38 -14.00 16.17 -22.88
N THR A 39 -13.45 15.00 -22.53
CA THR A 39 -14.07 13.70 -22.86
C THR A 39 -15.10 13.31 -21.81
N GLN A 40 -16.24 12.79 -22.26
CA GLN A 40 -17.28 12.23 -21.39
C GLN A 40 -16.96 10.77 -21.02
N ALA A 41 -16.25 10.05 -21.88
CA ALA A 41 -15.75 8.69 -21.62
C ALA A 41 -14.51 8.75 -20.72
N LYS A 42 -14.68 9.28 -19.51
CA LYS A 42 -13.64 9.38 -18.49
C LYS A 42 -14.07 8.66 -17.22
N ARG A 43 -13.11 8.02 -16.59
CA ARG A 43 -13.30 7.31 -15.33
C ARG A 43 -12.19 7.65 -14.36
N ARG A 44 -12.55 7.87 -13.10
CA ARG A 44 -11.62 8.04 -12.00
C ARG A 44 -11.87 6.97 -10.95
N VAL A 45 -10.80 6.37 -10.44
CA VAL A 45 -10.89 5.21 -9.54
C VAL A 45 -9.61 5.05 -8.73
N HIS A 46 -9.74 4.57 -7.49
CA HIS A 46 -8.59 4.10 -6.71
C HIS A 46 -7.96 2.88 -7.38
N PHE A 47 -6.64 2.86 -7.47
CA PHE A 47 -5.93 1.83 -8.22
C PHE A 47 -6.22 0.40 -7.74
N HIS A 48 -6.26 0.16 -6.42
CA HIS A 48 -6.57 -1.18 -5.88
C HIS A 48 -8.00 -1.64 -6.20
N ALA A 49 -8.99 -0.76 -6.10
CA ALA A 49 -10.38 -1.06 -6.45
C ALA A 49 -10.52 -1.45 -7.94
N PHE A 50 -9.74 -0.79 -8.81
CA PHE A 50 -9.70 -1.15 -10.22
C PHE A 50 -9.08 -2.53 -10.45
N LEU A 51 -8.00 -2.89 -9.73
CA LEU A 51 -7.39 -4.22 -9.84
C LEU A 51 -8.34 -5.34 -9.39
N GLN A 52 -9.08 -5.12 -8.31
CA GLN A 52 -10.11 -6.06 -7.86
C GLN A 52 -11.21 -6.25 -8.92
N GLU A 53 -11.67 -5.16 -9.54
CA GLU A 53 -12.63 -5.23 -10.64
C GLU A 53 -12.06 -5.98 -11.85
N LEU A 54 -10.81 -5.68 -12.23
CA LEU A 54 -10.12 -6.36 -13.34
C LEU A 54 -10.07 -7.87 -13.09
N GLN A 55 -9.67 -8.28 -11.89
CA GLN A 55 -9.61 -9.69 -11.49
C GLN A 55 -11.00 -10.34 -11.50
N SER A 56 -12.02 -9.65 -10.97
CA SER A 56 -13.42 -10.13 -10.99
C SER A 56 -13.94 -10.33 -12.43
N ARG A 57 -13.72 -9.36 -13.32
CA ARG A 57 -14.09 -9.46 -14.74
C ARG A 57 -13.32 -10.59 -15.45
N MET A 58 -12.03 -10.78 -15.12
CA MET A 58 -11.24 -11.89 -15.65
C MET A 58 -11.77 -13.26 -15.21
N LEU A 59 -12.16 -13.39 -13.93
CA LEU A 59 -12.74 -14.62 -13.39
C LEU A 59 -14.04 -15.00 -14.10
N ALA A 60 -14.88 -14.02 -14.47
CA ALA A 60 -16.14 -14.25 -15.18
C ALA A 60 -15.94 -14.84 -16.60
N ILE A 61 -14.76 -14.66 -17.21
CA ILE A 61 -14.42 -15.18 -18.54
C ILE A 61 -13.30 -16.23 -18.49
N THR A 62 -13.14 -16.89 -17.34
CA THR A 62 -12.14 -17.95 -17.14
C THR A 62 -12.27 -19.04 -18.20
N GLY A 63 -11.13 -19.53 -18.71
CA GLY A 63 -11.08 -20.54 -19.78
C GLY A 63 -11.00 -19.95 -21.20
N GLN A 64 -11.18 -18.64 -21.36
CA GLN A 64 -10.90 -17.96 -22.63
C GLN A 64 -9.42 -17.63 -22.79
N SER A 65 -8.97 -17.46 -24.04
CA SER A 65 -7.61 -17.03 -24.33
C SER A 65 -7.38 -15.58 -23.90
N ASP A 66 -6.33 -15.40 -23.11
CA ASP A 66 -5.85 -14.13 -22.55
C ASP A 66 -6.95 -13.23 -21.94
N PRO A 67 -7.55 -13.63 -20.81
CA PRO A 67 -8.64 -12.89 -20.16
C PRO A 67 -8.29 -11.43 -19.87
N LEU A 68 -7.04 -11.16 -19.47
CA LEU A 68 -6.59 -9.80 -19.16
C LEU A 68 -6.71 -8.86 -20.36
N VAL A 69 -6.24 -9.29 -21.53
CA VAL A 69 -6.28 -8.47 -22.74
C VAL A 69 -7.73 -8.20 -23.16
N ARG A 70 -8.60 -9.22 -23.06
CA ARG A 70 -10.03 -9.07 -23.37
C ARG A 70 -10.70 -8.05 -22.46
N VAL A 71 -10.49 -8.16 -21.14
CA VAL A 71 -11.08 -7.22 -20.18
C VAL A 71 -10.50 -5.82 -20.36
N ALA A 72 -9.19 -5.68 -20.54
CA ALA A 72 -8.56 -4.37 -20.74
C ALA A 72 -9.07 -3.68 -22.02
N ARG A 73 -9.34 -4.42 -23.09
CA ARG A 73 -9.98 -3.89 -24.31
C ARG A 73 -11.41 -3.45 -24.09
N ALA A 74 -12.22 -4.25 -23.39
CA ALA A 74 -13.57 -3.85 -23.02
C ALA A 74 -13.57 -2.54 -22.20
N ILE A 75 -12.65 -2.42 -21.25
CA ILE A 75 -12.46 -1.17 -20.48
C ILE A 75 -12.05 -0.01 -21.40
N ALA A 76 -11.19 -0.24 -22.40
CA ALA A 76 -10.79 0.79 -23.36
C ALA A 76 -11.92 1.24 -24.31
N GLU A 77 -12.89 0.37 -24.58
CA GLU A 77 -14.11 0.72 -25.30
C GLU A 77 -15.04 1.59 -24.46
N GLU A 78 -15.16 1.29 -23.16
CA GLU A 78 -15.96 2.03 -22.18
C GLU A 78 -15.32 3.38 -21.80
N THR A 79 -13.99 3.44 -21.73
CA THR A 79 -13.23 4.54 -21.11
C THR A 79 -12.06 4.98 -22.00
N ARG A 80 -12.04 6.26 -22.39
CA ARG A 80 -10.96 6.88 -23.17
C ARG A 80 -9.98 7.72 -22.35
N LEU A 81 -10.34 8.04 -21.11
CA LEU A 81 -9.47 8.66 -20.13
C LEU A 81 -9.63 7.96 -18.78
N LEU A 82 -8.59 7.33 -18.27
CA LEU A 82 -8.58 6.64 -16.99
C LEU A 82 -7.64 7.36 -16.02
N CYS A 83 -8.21 7.80 -14.91
CA CYS A 83 -7.52 8.52 -13.85
C CYS A 83 -7.41 7.62 -12.63
N PHE A 84 -6.18 7.21 -12.30
CA PHE A 84 -5.89 6.41 -11.13
C PHE A 84 -5.45 7.30 -9.97
N ASP A 85 -6.19 7.22 -8.85
CA ASP A 85 -5.72 7.70 -7.57
C ASP A 85 -4.92 6.62 -6.85
N GLU A 86 -3.94 7.06 -6.05
CA GLU A 86 -3.13 6.20 -5.19
C GLU A 86 -2.48 5.03 -5.97
N PHE A 87 -1.83 5.36 -7.08
CA PHE A 87 -1.17 4.39 -7.95
C PHE A 87 0.10 3.83 -7.28
N HIS A 88 -0.06 2.80 -6.45
CA HIS A 88 1.03 2.07 -5.82
C HIS A 88 0.64 0.59 -5.66
N VAL A 89 1.63 -0.31 -5.67
CA VAL A 89 1.41 -1.76 -5.69
C VAL A 89 1.93 -2.38 -4.40
N HIS A 90 1.08 -3.17 -3.74
CA HIS A 90 1.41 -3.85 -2.48
C HIS A 90 1.61 -5.37 -2.61
N ASP A 91 1.22 -5.98 -3.74
CA ASP A 91 1.25 -7.44 -3.94
C ASP A 91 1.86 -7.85 -5.31
N ILE A 92 2.43 -9.07 -5.36
CA ILE A 92 3.03 -9.67 -6.57
C ILE A 92 2.01 -9.91 -7.69
N GLY A 93 0.79 -10.35 -7.36
CA GLY A 93 -0.25 -10.65 -8.35
C GLY A 93 -0.63 -9.40 -9.13
N ASP A 94 -0.79 -8.30 -8.40
CA ASP A 94 -1.08 -6.98 -8.92
C ASP A 94 0.04 -6.45 -9.81
N ALA A 95 1.30 -6.69 -9.42
CA ALA A 95 2.49 -6.28 -10.17
C ALA A 95 2.51 -6.86 -11.59
N MET A 96 2.21 -8.16 -11.74
CA MET A 96 2.20 -8.82 -13.06
C MET A 96 1.02 -8.39 -13.93
N LEU A 97 -0.15 -8.17 -13.33
CA LEU A 97 -1.35 -7.71 -14.03
C LEU A 97 -1.17 -6.28 -14.54
N LEU A 98 -0.57 -5.40 -13.73
CA LEU A 98 -0.45 -3.99 -14.01
C LEU A 98 0.30 -3.70 -15.31
N GLY A 99 1.52 -4.21 -15.47
CA GLY A 99 2.34 -3.91 -16.65
C GLY A 99 1.69 -4.35 -17.95
N ARG A 100 1.06 -5.53 -17.96
CA ARG A 100 0.34 -6.04 -19.13
C ARG A 100 -0.90 -5.22 -19.44
N MET A 101 -1.66 -4.85 -18.42
CA MET A 101 -2.88 -4.06 -18.57
C MET A 101 -2.58 -2.64 -19.06
N LEU A 102 -1.63 -1.93 -18.44
CA LEU A 102 -1.23 -0.59 -18.89
C LEU A 102 -0.79 -0.63 -20.34
N LYS A 103 -0.02 -1.64 -20.73
CA LYS A 103 0.41 -1.82 -22.12
C LYS A 103 -0.79 -1.89 -23.07
N VAL A 104 -1.78 -2.72 -22.76
CA VAL A 104 -3.00 -2.82 -23.59
C VAL A 104 -3.72 -1.47 -23.64
N LEU A 105 -4.00 -0.83 -22.51
CA LEU A 105 -4.69 0.45 -22.47
C LEU A 105 -3.96 1.54 -23.26
N VAL A 106 -2.64 1.60 -23.16
CA VAL A 106 -1.78 2.52 -23.93
C VAL A 106 -1.82 2.20 -25.42
N ASP A 107 -1.79 0.93 -25.80
CA ASP A 107 -1.82 0.49 -27.20
C ASP A 107 -3.22 0.72 -27.83
N GLU A 108 -4.31 0.64 -27.04
CA GLU A 108 -5.68 0.98 -27.43
C GLU A 108 -5.97 2.50 -27.40
N GLY A 109 -4.97 3.32 -27.06
CA GLY A 109 -5.04 4.78 -27.08
C GLY A 109 -5.82 5.42 -25.92
N VAL A 110 -5.98 4.71 -24.80
CA VAL A 110 -6.57 5.26 -23.58
C VAL A 110 -5.58 6.24 -22.95
N GLY A 111 -6.05 7.46 -22.67
CA GLY A 111 -5.27 8.43 -21.90
C GLY A 111 -5.20 8.01 -20.44
N LEU A 112 -4.01 7.99 -19.85
CA LEU A 112 -3.81 7.58 -18.46
C LEU A 112 -3.32 8.75 -17.61
N VAL A 113 -3.90 8.96 -16.43
CA VAL A 113 -3.35 9.89 -15.45
C VAL A 113 -3.24 9.18 -14.12
N CYS A 114 -2.08 9.23 -13.49
CA CYS A 114 -1.83 8.57 -12.22
C CYS A 114 -1.38 9.58 -11.17
N THR A 115 -1.90 9.49 -9.96
CA THR A 115 -1.28 10.12 -8.78
C THR A 115 -0.66 9.06 -7.89
N SER A 116 0.58 9.27 -7.46
CA SER A 116 1.28 8.34 -6.56
C SER A 116 2.09 9.08 -5.50
N ASN A 117 2.31 8.43 -4.36
CA ASN A 117 3.26 8.89 -3.36
C ASN A 117 4.71 8.51 -3.69
N TYR A 118 4.90 7.67 -4.72
CA TYR A 118 6.18 7.10 -5.10
C TYR A 118 6.52 7.50 -6.53
N GLU A 119 7.79 7.81 -6.80
CA GLU A 119 8.27 7.91 -8.17
C GLU A 119 8.22 6.54 -8.87
N PRO A 120 8.23 6.47 -10.22
CA PRO A 120 8.07 5.21 -10.95
C PRO A 120 9.03 4.11 -10.53
N GLU A 121 10.31 4.43 -10.27
CA GLU A 121 11.31 3.44 -9.85
C GLU A 121 10.98 2.79 -8.50
N ASN A 122 10.27 3.50 -7.64
CA ASN A 122 9.90 3.10 -6.28
C ASN A 122 8.45 2.58 -6.15
N LEU A 123 7.74 2.39 -7.28
CA LEU A 123 6.37 1.86 -7.30
C LEU A 123 6.24 0.43 -6.78
N CYS A 124 7.31 -0.36 -6.89
CA CYS A 124 7.39 -1.72 -6.37
C CYS A 124 8.55 -1.81 -5.38
N PRO A 125 8.30 -1.53 -4.08
CA PRO A 125 9.36 -1.50 -3.07
C PRO A 125 9.91 -2.89 -2.76
N ASN A 126 9.18 -3.97 -3.07
CA ASN A 126 9.65 -5.32 -2.82
C ASN A 126 10.71 -5.75 -3.86
N PRO A 127 11.97 -6.02 -3.45
CA PRO A 127 13.05 -6.37 -4.36
C PRO A 127 12.80 -7.65 -5.16
N LEU A 128 12.05 -8.62 -4.60
CA LEU A 128 11.74 -9.89 -5.27
C LEU A 128 10.87 -9.70 -6.52
N TYR A 129 10.08 -8.62 -6.55
CA TYR A 129 9.11 -8.36 -7.62
C TYR A 129 9.56 -7.24 -8.55
N ARG A 130 10.62 -6.51 -8.19
CA ARG A 130 11.17 -5.40 -8.96
C ARG A 130 11.46 -5.77 -10.41
N GLU A 131 12.11 -6.92 -10.66
CA GLU A 131 12.39 -7.42 -12.01
C GLU A 131 11.11 -7.72 -12.82
N ARG A 132 10.08 -8.26 -12.17
CA ARG A 132 8.79 -8.55 -12.81
C ARG A 132 7.99 -7.27 -13.08
N PHE A 133 8.23 -6.24 -12.29
CA PHE A 133 7.58 -4.94 -12.39
C PHE A 133 8.30 -3.97 -13.33
N ARG A 134 9.58 -4.23 -13.64
CA ARG A 134 10.39 -3.43 -14.57
C ARG A 134 9.68 -3.08 -15.88
N PRO A 135 8.95 -4.00 -16.56
CA PRO A 135 8.23 -3.65 -17.79
C PRO A 135 7.15 -2.57 -17.60
N ALA A 136 6.52 -2.51 -16.42
CA ALA A 136 5.53 -1.48 -16.09
C ALA A 136 6.21 -0.13 -15.84
N ILE A 137 7.31 -0.12 -15.08
CA ILE A 137 8.12 1.07 -14.82
C ILE A 137 8.64 1.64 -16.15
N GLU A 138 9.26 0.80 -16.98
CA GLU A 138 9.77 1.22 -18.28
C GLU A 138 8.68 1.78 -19.19
N LEU A 139 7.47 1.21 -19.14
CA LEU A 139 6.34 1.72 -19.90
C LEU A 139 5.96 3.12 -19.42
N ILE A 140 5.89 3.34 -18.10
CA ILE A 140 5.58 4.65 -17.51
C ILE A 140 6.65 5.66 -17.92
N GLU A 141 7.92 5.37 -17.68
CA GLU A 141 9.04 6.27 -18.01
C GLU A 141 9.12 6.60 -19.51
N LYS A 142 8.79 5.65 -20.39
CA LYS A 142 8.86 5.85 -21.85
C LYS A 142 7.63 6.52 -22.44
N ARG A 143 6.45 6.37 -21.84
CA ARG A 143 5.16 6.76 -22.44
C ARG A 143 4.39 7.80 -21.65
N PHE A 144 4.82 8.15 -20.44
CA PHE A 144 4.13 9.10 -19.59
C PHE A 144 5.02 10.32 -19.36
N ASP A 145 4.39 11.48 -19.20
CA ASP A 145 5.05 12.64 -18.63
C ASP A 145 5.11 12.45 -17.11
N VAL A 146 6.30 12.17 -16.60
CA VAL A 146 6.56 12.00 -15.16
C VAL A 146 6.82 13.36 -14.54
N ILE A 147 5.92 13.80 -13.67
CA ILE A 147 5.94 15.13 -13.06
C ILE A 147 6.08 14.97 -11.55
N SER A 148 7.15 15.52 -11.00
CA SER A 148 7.30 15.69 -9.57
C SER A 148 6.55 16.94 -9.12
N VAL A 149 5.68 16.79 -8.12
CA VAL A 149 4.98 17.90 -7.45
C VAL A 149 5.75 18.33 -6.19
N ASP A 150 6.95 17.77 -5.95
CA ASP A 150 7.83 18.09 -4.81
C ASP A 150 8.76 19.30 -5.06
N ALA A 151 8.54 20.09 -6.12
CA ALA A 151 9.32 21.30 -6.43
C ALA A 151 8.85 22.52 -5.60
N GLY A 152 9.10 22.51 -4.29
CA GLY A 152 8.83 23.64 -3.42
C GLY A 152 8.93 23.27 -1.94
N GLN A 153 9.53 24.19 -1.17
CA GLN A 153 9.72 24.14 0.28
C GLN A 153 8.56 23.46 1.01
N ASP A 154 8.93 22.62 1.97
CA ASP A 154 8.02 21.78 2.72
C ASP A 154 6.96 22.62 3.45
N TYR A 155 5.76 22.76 2.88
CA TYR A 155 4.63 23.41 3.56
C TYR A 155 4.16 22.64 4.80
N ARG A 156 4.78 21.49 5.13
CA ARG A 156 4.60 20.79 6.42
C ARG A 156 5.38 21.40 7.59
N GLU A 157 6.22 22.41 7.41
CA GLU A 157 6.79 23.13 8.57
C GLU A 157 5.75 23.94 9.37
N HIS A 158 4.51 24.06 8.88
CA HIS A 158 3.45 24.79 9.59
C HIS A 158 2.11 24.03 9.68
N SER A 159 2.17 22.73 10.01
CA SER A 159 1.04 22.05 10.62
C SER A 159 1.53 21.12 11.72
N THR A 160 1.70 21.71 12.91
CA THR A 160 1.45 21.09 14.23
C THR A 160 1.64 19.56 14.29
N SER A 161 2.74 19.11 14.90
CA SER A 161 2.86 17.81 15.57
C SER A 161 2.13 16.66 14.86
N LEU A 162 2.82 15.93 13.98
CA LEU A 162 2.50 14.52 13.77
C LEU A 162 2.69 13.83 15.13
N GLU A 163 1.63 13.84 15.94
CA GLU A 163 1.52 13.00 17.12
C GLU A 163 1.83 11.57 16.67
N GLU A 164 2.91 11.02 17.24
CA GLU A 164 3.35 9.63 17.19
C GLU A 164 2.24 8.70 16.65
N TRP A 165 2.45 8.13 15.46
CA TRP A 165 1.45 7.24 14.83
C TRP A 165 1.27 5.92 15.61
N GLY A 166 2.01 5.75 16.70
CA GLY A 166 1.96 4.58 17.54
C GLY A 166 3.05 4.57 18.59
N SER A 167 3.23 3.43 19.24
CA SER A 167 4.26 3.21 20.24
C SER A 167 4.98 1.88 20.02
N PHE A 168 6.27 1.87 20.29
CA PHE A 168 7.10 0.68 20.33
C PHE A 168 7.53 0.47 21.78
N LEU A 169 7.09 -0.62 22.40
CA LEU A 169 7.27 -0.91 23.81
C LEU A 169 8.18 -2.12 24.00
N TRP A 170 9.23 -1.99 24.83
CA TRP A 170 10.16 -3.08 25.11
C TRP A 170 10.85 -2.91 26.48
N PRO A 171 11.32 -3.98 27.13
CA PRO A 171 11.00 -5.38 26.83
C PRO A 171 9.58 -5.70 27.30
N ALA A 172 8.74 -6.20 26.40
CA ALA A 172 7.38 -6.61 26.69
C ALA A 172 7.25 -8.13 26.66
N ARG A 173 6.42 -8.69 27.55
CA ARG A 173 5.97 -10.08 27.46
C ARG A 173 4.76 -10.16 26.54
N ALA A 174 4.73 -11.19 25.70
CA ALA A 174 3.66 -11.36 24.71
C ALA A 174 2.28 -11.59 25.34
N ASP A 175 2.23 -12.10 26.58
CA ASP A 175 1.03 -12.54 27.29
C ASP A 175 0.57 -11.57 28.40
N ASP A 176 1.15 -10.37 28.49
CA ASP A 176 0.79 -9.37 29.49
C ASP A 176 -0.54 -8.66 29.14
N ARG A 177 -1.65 -9.40 29.34
CA ARG A 177 -3.01 -8.98 29.00
C ARG A 177 -3.40 -7.66 29.64
N GLU A 178 -2.97 -7.41 30.88
CA GLU A 178 -3.32 -6.20 31.64
C GLU A 178 -2.61 -4.97 31.06
N LEU A 179 -1.30 -5.07 30.85
CA LEU A 179 -0.53 -4.00 30.22
C LEU A 179 -1.03 -3.72 28.80
N ILE A 180 -1.15 -4.74 27.97
CA ILE A 180 -1.53 -4.57 26.56
C ILE A 180 -2.96 -4.04 26.44
N GLY A 181 -3.90 -4.60 27.20
CA GLY A 181 -5.29 -4.16 27.17
C GLY A 181 -5.48 -2.72 27.65
N SER A 182 -4.78 -2.32 28.73
CA SER A 182 -4.83 -0.95 29.24
C SER A 182 -4.17 0.06 28.29
N ARG A 183 -3.03 -0.29 27.68
CA ARG A 183 -2.34 0.56 26.71
C ARG A 183 -3.11 0.72 25.41
N LEU A 184 -3.73 -0.35 24.90
CA LEU A 184 -4.55 -0.31 23.70
C LEU A 184 -5.85 0.48 23.93
N GLY A 185 -6.32 0.53 25.18
CA GLY A 185 -7.58 1.17 25.55
C GLY A 185 -8.77 0.32 25.13
N LEU A 186 -8.70 -0.99 25.39
CA LEU A 186 -9.80 -1.93 25.17
C LEU A 186 -11.02 -1.54 26.01
N ALA A 187 -12.20 -1.63 25.41
CA ALA A 187 -13.47 -1.44 26.10
C ALA A 187 -13.72 -2.53 27.16
N ALA A 188 -14.59 -2.24 28.14
CA ALA A 188 -14.91 -3.18 29.21
C ALA A 188 -15.65 -4.44 28.72
N ASP A 189 -16.31 -4.35 27.57
CA ASP A 189 -17.02 -5.43 26.88
C ASP A 189 -16.21 -6.05 25.73
N ALA A 190 -14.90 -5.79 25.68
CA ALA A 190 -14.00 -6.43 24.72
C ALA A 190 -14.11 -7.95 24.79
N LYS A 191 -14.03 -8.58 23.62
CA LYS A 191 -14.07 -10.03 23.45
C LYS A 191 -12.65 -10.56 23.39
N PHE A 192 -12.43 -11.73 23.99
CA PHE A 192 -11.10 -12.32 24.12
C PHE A 192 -11.01 -13.68 23.42
N ASP A 193 -9.83 -13.97 22.89
CA ASP A 193 -9.45 -15.27 22.33
C ASP A 193 -10.44 -15.78 21.25
N GLU A 194 -10.96 -14.87 20.41
CA GLU A 194 -11.89 -15.18 19.32
C GLU A 194 -11.19 -15.43 17.97
N VAL A 195 -11.92 -16.03 17.03
CA VAL A 195 -11.49 -16.20 15.64
C VAL A 195 -12.32 -15.30 14.73
N LEU A 196 -11.68 -14.30 14.14
CA LEU A 196 -12.28 -13.39 13.17
C LEU A 196 -12.20 -13.97 11.75
N SER A 197 -13.14 -13.60 10.88
CA SER A 197 -13.06 -13.87 9.45
C SER A 197 -12.59 -12.62 8.71
N VAL A 198 -11.30 -12.56 8.41
CA VAL A 198 -10.65 -11.44 7.72
C VAL A 198 -10.50 -11.83 6.25
N ASN A 199 -11.25 -11.19 5.35
CA ASN A 199 -11.34 -11.58 3.93
C ASN A 199 -11.50 -13.10 3.73
N HIS A 200 -12.41 -13.73 4.48
CA HIS A 200 -12.65 -15.18 4.47
C HIS A 200 -11.53 -16.05 5.08
N HIS A 201 -10.47 -15.46 5.62
CA HIS A 201 -9.40 -16.17 6.31
C HIS A 201 -9.52 -16.07 7.84
N PRO A 202 -9.45 -17.21 8.58
CA PRO A 202 -9.56 -17.20 10.03
C PRO A 202 -8.35 -16.54 10.69
N LEU A 203 -8.56 -15.53 11.54
CA LEU A 203 -7.54 -14.87 12.36
C LEU A 203 -7.85 -15.06 13.84
N LYS A 204 -6.93 -15.66 14.60
CA LYS A 204 -7.05 -15.64 16.06
C LYS A 204 -6.65 -14.27 16.58
N VAL A 205 -7.48 -13.68 17.42
CA VAL A 205 -7.20 -12.42 18.11
C VAL A 205 -7.19 -12.66 19.61
N HIS A 206 -6.24 -12.04 20.31
CA HIS A 206 -6.20 -12.11 21.77
C HIS A 206 -7.33 -11.31 22.39
N ALA A 207 -7.59 -10.12 21.84
CA ALA A 207 -8.73 -9.31 22.24
C ALA A 207 -9.18 -8.40 21.09
N HIS A 208 -10.47 -8.08 21.04
CA HIS A 208 -10.99 -7.03 20.17
C HIS A 208 -12.28 -6.41 20.71
N ASP A 209 -12.53 -5.17 20.30
CA ASP A 209 -13.80 -4.45 20.45
C ASP A 209 -14.13 -3.75 19.13
N ASP A 210 -15.10 -2.82 19.10
CA ASP A 210 -15.51 -2.14 17.86
C ASP A 210 -14.39 -1.33 17.15
N HIS A 211 -13.30 -0.99 17.84
CA HIS A 211 -12.26 -0.09 17.33
C HIS A 211 -10.82 -0.57 17.57
N CYS A 212 -10.63 -1.54 18.45
CA CYS A 212 -9.34 -2.05 18.88
C CYS A 212 -9.20 -3.53 18.56
N ALA A 213 -8.03 -3.95 18.06
CA ALA A 213 -7.68 -5.36 17.96
C ALA A 213 -6.26 -5.61 18.48
N TRP A 214 -6.12 -6.68 19.25
CA TRP A 214 -4.84 -7.18 19.73
C TRP A 214 -4.59 -8.58 19.17
N MET A 215 -3.46 -8.73 18.48
CA MET A 215 -3.04 -9.99 17.87
C MET A 215 -1.59 -10.34 18.22
N ASP A 216 -1.28 -11.63 18.12
CA ASP A 216 0.09 -12.12 18.20
C ASP A 216 0.83 -11.95 16.86
N PHE A 217 2.13 -11.73 16.93
CA PHE A 217 3.02 -11.64 15.77
C PHE A 217 2.92 -12.89 14.87
N SER A 218 2.86 -14.09 15.47
CA SER A 218 2.80 -15.34 14.71
C SER A 218 1.50 -15.46 13.91
N GLU A 219 0.36 -15.08 14.48
CA GLU A 219 -0.94 -15.11 13.80
C GLU A 219 -1.00 -14.11 12.64
N MET A 220 -0.32 -12.98 12.78
CA MET A 220 -0.26 -11.92 11.77
C MET A 220 0.72 -12.23 10.62
N PHE A 221 1.90 -12.74 10.93
CA PHE A 221 3.01 -12.75 9.98
C PHE A 221 3.59 -14.13 9.70
N GLU A 222 3.46 -15.13 10.58
CA GLU A 222 3.91 -16.49 10.28
C GLU A 222 2.91 -17.26 9.42
N ARG A 223 1.63 -16.87 9.47
CA ARG A 223 0.59 -17.38 8.57
C ARG A 223 0.56 -16.61 7.25
N PRO A 224 0.19 -17.26 6.14
CA PRO A 224 0.06 -16.57 4.85
C PRO A 224 -1.09 -15.55 4.92
N ARG A 225 -0.71 -14.27 4.88
CA ARG A 225 -1.60 -13.10 4.85
C ARG A 225 -1.20 -12.20 3.70
N SER A 226 -2.19 -11.66 3.02
CA SER A 226 -2.05 -10.74 1.89
C SER A 226 -2.14 -9.28 2.34
N ALA A 227 -1.71 -8.35 1.49
CA ALA A 227 -1.90 -6.92 1.76
C ALA A 227 -3.39 -6.54 1.95
N SER A 228 -4.29 -7.20 1.23
CA SER A 228 -5.74 -7.01 1.36
C SER A 228 -6.25 -7.37 2.76
N ASP A 229 -5.65 -8.36 3.42
CA ASP A 229 -6.02 -8.75 4.79
C ASP A 229 -5.65 -7.66 5.80
N TYR A 230 -4.47 -7.06 5.64
CA TYR A 230 -4.03 -5.95 6.48
C TYR A 230 -4.87 -4.71 6.26
N LEU A 231 -5.23 -4.40 5.01
CA LEU A 231 -6.12 -3.29 4.70
C LEU A 231 -7.49 -3.47 5.34
N TRP A 232 -8.07 -4.67 5.23
CA TRP A 232 -9.32 -5.00 5.90
C TRP A 232 -9.21 -4.78 7.42
N LEU A 233 -8.15 -5.30 8.06
CA LEU A 233 -7.93 -5.14 9.49
C LEU A 233 -7.85 -3.68 9.91
N ILE A 234 -7.08 -2.86 9.20
CA ILE A 234 -6.89 -1.44 9.51
C ILE A 234 -8.20 -0.65 9.32
N GLU A 235 -9.01 -1.01 8.33
CA GLU A 235 -10.31 -0.37 8.09
C GLU A 235 -11.35 -0.69 9.17
N HIS A 236 -11.24 -1.85 9.83
CA HIS A 236 -12.14 -2.27 10.92
C HIS A 236 -11.61 -1.88 12.30
N TYR A 237 -10.29 -1.88 12.49
CA TYR A 237 -9.61 -1.63 13.76
C TYR A 237 -8.59 -0.48 13.61
N PRO A 238 -9.03 0.79 13.77
CA PRO A 238 -8.14 1.94 13.68
C PRO A 238 -7.06 2.01 14.77
N ARG A 239 -7.19 1.19 15.83
CA ARG A 239 -6.17 0.99 16.87
C ARG A 239 -5.80 -0.49 16.94
N MET A 240 -4.51 -0.81 16.85
CA MET A 240 -4.06 -2.20 16.89
C MET A 240 -2.85 -2.38 17.80
N ALA A 241 -2.82 -3.50 18.51
CA ALA A 241 -1.65 -3.98 19.23
C ALA A 241 -1.13 -5.28 18.61
N VAL A 242 0.19 -5.38 18.46
CA VAL A 242 0.87 -6.63 18.09
C VAL A 242 1.87 -6.99 19.18
N SER A 243 1.72 -8.18 19.74
CA SER A 243 2.61 -8.73 20.77
C SER A 243 3.44 -9.90 20.25
N GLY A 244 4.51 -10.25 20.97
CA GLY A 244 5.36 -11.38 20.60
C GLY A 244 6.40 -11.07 19.52
N LEU A 245 6.69 -9.79 19.29
CA LEU A 245 7.72 -9.37 18.34
C LEU A 245 9.12 -9.62 18.92
N GLY A 246 9.83 -10.59 18.36
CA GLY A 246 11.24 -10.88 18.65
C GLY A 246 12.21 -10.27 17.63
N PRO A 247 13.51 -10.57 17.74
CA PRO A 247 14.51 -10.14 16.76
C PRO A 247 14.15 -10.58 15.33
N LEU A 248 14.26 -9.66 14.35
CA LEU A 248 13.87 -9.99 12.97
C LEU A 248 14.79 -11.03 12.30
N ALA A 249 16.00 -11.23 12.81
CA ALA A 249 16.92 -12.27 12.35
C ALA A 249 16.42 -13.69 12.63
N ASP A 250 15.54 -13.87 13.61
CA ASP A 250 15.06 -15.18 14.04
C ASP A 250 13.92 -15.68 13.14
N TYR A 251 13.34 -14.81 12.31
CA TYR A 251 12.24 -15.14 11.42
C TYR A 251 12.71 -15.44 9.99
N PRO A 252 12.02 -16.35 9.27
CA PRO A 252 12.22 -16.54 7.84
C PRO A 252 12.03 -15.24 7.05
N PRO A 253 12.74 -15.05 5.92
CA PRO A 253 12.65 -13.82 5.12
C PRO A 253 11.24 -13.42 4.70
N ASP A 254 10.37 -14.38 4.40
CA ASP A 254 8.98 -14.12 4.00
C ASP A 254 8.11 -13.61 5.15
N VAL A 255 8.35 -14.06 6.38
CA VAL A 255 7.70 -13.56 7.61
C VAL A 255 8.13 -12.11 7.86
N SER A 256 9.44 -11.85 7.83
CA SER A 256 9.99 -10.51 7.99
C SER A 256 9.44 -9.56 6.92
N MET A 257 9.36 -9.99 5.66
CA MET A 257 8.74 -9.20 4.59
C MET A 257 7.25 -8.88 4.85
N ARG A 258 6.47 -9.85 5.34
CA ARG A 258 5.05 -9.63 5.68
C ARG A 258 4.91 -8.58 6.79
N PHE A 259 5.76 -8.64 7.82
CA PHE A 259 5.81 -7.63 8.87
C PHE A 259 6.15 -6.24 8.30
N LEU A 260 7.21 -6.13 7.49
CA LEU A 260 7.59 -4.83 6.91
C LEU A 260 6.49 -4.24 6.02
N ASN A 261 5.85 -5.08 5.20
CA ASN A 261 4.73 -4.66 4.36
C ASN A 261 3.56 -4.14 5.21
N PHE A 262 3.25 -4.82 6.31
CA PHE A 262 2.24 -4.35 7.25
C PHE A 262 2.60 -2.99 7.87
N ILE A 263 3.85 -2.78 8.30
CA ILE A 263 4.28 -1.49 8.86
C ILE A 263 4.13 -0.37 7.83
N ASP A 264 4.48 -0.64 6.57
CA ASP A 264 4.35 0.33 5.49
C ASP A 264 2.87 0.70 5.24
N ILE A 265 1.98 -0.29 5.19
CA ILE A 265 0.53 -0.07 5.04
C ILE A 265 -0.04 0.66 6.25
N ALA A 266 0.33 0.26 7.47
CA ALA A 266 -0.14 0.86 8.72
C ALA A 266 0.25 2.33 8.82
N TYR A 267 1.50 2.65 8.47
CA TYR A 267 1.99 4.03 8.42
C TYR A 267 1.24 4.86 7.37
N ASP A 268 1.10 4.34 6.15
CA ASP A 268 0.43 5.06 5.05
C ASP A 268 -1.07 5.30 5.35
N ARG A 269 -1.71 4.38 6.10
CA ARG A 269 -3.10 4.48 6.55
C ARG A 269 -3.29 5.16 7.91
N GLN A 270 -2.22 5.69 8.51
CA GLN A 270 -2.25 6.37 9.82
C GLN A 270 -2.88 5.52 10.95
N LEU A 271 -2.66 4.21 10.90
CA LEU A 271 -3.09 3.30 11.96
C LEU A 271 -2.44 3.71 13.29
N ARG A 272 -3.20 3.71 14.39
CA ARG A 272 -2.61 3.86 15.73
C ARG A 272 -2.06 2.50 16.20
N LEU A 273 -0.77 2.25 15.97
CA LEU A 273 -0.14 0.95 16.18
C LEU A 273 0.64 0.87 17.50
N GLN A 274 0.47 -0.20 18.26
CA GLN A 274 1.31 -0.51 19.41
C GLN A 274 2.05 -1.83 19.17
N LEU A 275 3.38 -1.77 19.20
CA LEU A 275 4.26 -2.94 19.05
C LEU A 275 4.86 -3.29 20.41
N PHE A 276 4.59 -4.50 20.89
CA PHE A 276 5.14 -5.04 22.13
C PHE A 276 6.23 -6.05 21.78
N ALA A 277 7.49 -5.61 21.91
CA ALA A 277 8.67 -6.35 21.50
C ALA A 277 9.47 -6.87 22.70
N THR A 278 10.10 -8.03 22.52
CA THR A 278 11.01 -8.61 23.54
C THR A 278 12.37 -7.93 23.55
N VAL A 279 12.71 -7.22 22.48
CA VAL A 279 14.00 -6.55 22.26
C VAL A 279 13.81 -5.08 21.86
N SER A 280 14.87 -4.30 22.01
CA SER A 280 14.87 -2.89 21.58
C SER A 280 14.72 -2.74 20.06
N LEU A 281 14.33 -1.55 19.60
CA LEU A 281 14.20 -1.29 18.16
C LEU A 281 15.55 -1.44 17.42
N ASP A 282 16.67 -1.10 18.06
CA ASP A 282 17.99 -1.26 17.46
C ASP A 282 18.38 -2.74 17.33
N GLU A 283 18.08 -3.57 18.32
CA GLU A 283 18.28 -5.03 18.25
C GLU A 283 17.35 -5.69 17.24
N LEU A 284 16.10 -5.23 17.17
CA LEU A 284 15.14 -5.63 16.14
C LEU A 284 15.72 -5.37 14.73
N ALA A 285 16.33 -4.20 14.53
CA ALA A 285 16.90 -3.76 13.26
C ALA A 285 18.25 -4.43 12.93
N ALA A 286 19.05 -4.75 13.94
CA ALA A 286 20.38 -5.36 13.77
C ALA A 286 20.29 -6.75 13.07
N GLY A 287 19.20 -7.47 13.26
CA GLY A 287 18.93 -8.74 12.59
C GLY A 287 18.48 -8.64 11.13
N GLY A 288 18.13 -7.42 10.66
CA GLY A 288 17.54 -7.16 9.36
C GLY A 288 18.54 -6.82 8.24
N ALA A 289 19.86 -6.91 8.40
CA ALA A 289 20.77 -6.37 7.38
C ALA A 289 20.68 -7.01 5.95
N ALA A 290 19.87 -8.05 5.75
CA ALA A 290 19.74 -8.80 4.49
C ALA A 290 18.62 -8.33 3.54
N LEU A 291 17.72 -7.41 3.93
CA LEU A 291 16.68 -6.85 3.04
C LEU A 291 16.78 -5.32 2.99
N ASP A 292 16.09 -4.66 2.07
CA ASP A 292 16.11 -3.19 1.95
C ASP A 292 15.24 -2.54 3.06
N PHE A 293 15.65 -2.70 4.33
CA PHE A 293 14.92 -2.30 5.54
C PHE A 293 14.95 -0.79 5.81
N SER A 294 15.74 -0.03 5.05
CA SER A 294 16.06 1.38 5.33
C SER A 294 14.80 2.25 5.45
N ARG A 295 13.82 2.02 4.56
CA ARG A 295 12.56 2.77 4.52
C ARG A 295 11.64 2.44 5.68
N THR A 296 11.36 1.15 5.91
CA THR A 296 10.44 0.72 6.98
C THR A 296 11.03 0.99 8.36
N LEU A 297 12.35 0.90 8.51
CA LEU A 297 13.01 1.28 9.76
C LEU A 297 12.84 2.76 10.08
N SER A 298 12.86 3.64 9.07
CA SER A 298 12.56 5.07 9.26
C SER A 298 11.13 5.28 9.78
N ARG A 299 10.15 4.49 9.32
CA ARG A 299 8.77 4.52 9.82
C ARG A 299 8.65 4.01 11.26
N LEU A 300 9.33 2.91 11.58
CA LEU A 300 9.38 2.37 12.94
C LEU A 300 10.03 3.35 13.93
N ARG A 301 11.07 4.07 13.52
CA ARG A 301 11.71 5.12 14.34
C ARG A 301 10.82 6.33 14.63
N GLN A 302 9.71 6.50 13.90
CA GLN A 302 8.71 7.54 14.17
C GLN A 302 7.64 7.08 15.17
N LEU A 303 7.64 5.82 15.59
CA LEU A 303 6.86 5.39 16.73
C LEU A 303 7.44 6.01 18.00
N LYS A 304 6.59 6.26 18.98
CA LYS A 304 7.05 6.61 20.32
C LYS A 304 7.78 5.43 20.93
N LEU A 305 9.05 5.62 21.24
CA LEU A 305 9.86 4.57 21.83
C LEU A 305 9.71 4.59 23.36
N GLU A 306 9.05 3.58 23.92
CA GLU A 306 8.78 3.47 25.36
C GLU A 306 9.46 2.24 25.98
N PRO A 307 10.56 2.42 26.74
CA PRO A 307 11.08 1.35 27.58
C PRO A 307 10.09 1.06 28.72
N LEU A 308 9.77 -0.22 28.94
CA LEU A 308 8.90 -0.73 30.01
C LEU A 308 9.67 -1.06 31.30
#